data_AF-A0A124ISD5-F1
#
_entry.id   AF-A0A124ISD5-F1
#
_cell.length_a   1.000
_cell.length_b   1.000
_cell.length_c   1.000
_cell.angle_alpha   90.00
_cell.angle_beta   90.00
_cell.angle_gamma   90.00
#
_symmetry.space_group_name_H-M   'P 1'
#
loop_
_entity.id
_entity.type
_entity.pdbx_description
1 polymer ?
#
loop_
_entity_poly.entity_id
_entity_poly.type
_entity_poly.pdbx_seq_one_letter_code
_entity_poly.pdbx_strand_id
1 'polypeptide(L)'
;MNKLTLSVSRDVAERAKARARRLGSLSAVVEDFLWTLDGEGLADVLCRDLDLECGLLLSPGEVAAGRPRAVGPPASELVAELRRERYDDIS
;
A
#
# COMPACT_ATOMS: atom_id res chain seq x y z
N MET A 1 -13.74 20.75 0.50
CA MET A 1 -12.85 20.41 1.63
C MET A 1 -13.72 20.13 2.84
N ASN A 2 -13.65 18.92 3.40
CA ASN A 2 -14.49 18.51 4.51
C ASN A 2 -13.73 18.68 5.83
N LYS A 3 -14.42 19.10 6.90
CA LYS A 3 -13.81 19.33 8.21
C LYS A 3 -13.98 18.09 9.09
N LEU A 4 -12.87 17.45 9.44
CA LEU A 4 -12.82 16.35 10.40
C LEU A 4 -12.50 16.89 11.81
N THR A 5 -13.27 16.48 12.81
CA THR A 5 -12.99 16.81 14.23
C THR A 5 -12.53 15.54 14.94
N LEU A 6 -11.35 15.60 15.57
CA LEU A 6 -10.72 14.46 16.23
C LEU A 6 -10.52 14.75 17.72
N SER A 7 -10.83 13.78 18.56
CA SER A 7 -10.47 13.79 19.97
C SER A 7 -9.08 13.21 20.15
N VAL A 8 -8.17 13.98 20.75
CA VAL A 8 -6.77 13.60 20.97
C VAL A 8 -6.34 13.98 22.38
N SER A 9 -5.42 13.21 22.96
CA SER A 9 -4.82 13.55 24.25
C SER A 9 -4.18 14.94 24.19
N ARG A 10 -4.43 15.76 25.22
CA ARG A 10 -3.94 17.14 25.30
C ARG A 10 -2.43 17.23 25.10
N ASP A 11 -1.67 16.34 25.75
CA ASP A 11 -0.21 16.35 25.67
C ASP A 11 0.30 16.02 24.27
N VAL A 12 -0.40 15.13 23.57
CA VAL A 12 -0.11 14.79 22.18
C VAL A 12 -0.41 15.98 21.27
N ALA A 13 -1.56 16.63 21.45
CA ALA A 13 -1.97 17.78 20.66
C ALA A 13 -0.98 18.96 20.79
N GLU A 14 -0.51 19.25 22.01
CA GLU A 14 0.45 20.33 22.24
C GLU A 14 1.84 20.03 21.63
N ARG A 15 2.34 18.80 21.78
CA ARG A 15 3.58 18.39 21.11
C ARG A 15 3.46 18.40 19.58
N ALA A 16 2.32 17.94 19.05
CA ALA A 16 2.05 17.94 17.62
C ALA A 16 2.00 19.36 17.05
N LYS A 17 1.28 20.28 17.70
CA LYS A 17 1.25 21.71 17.32
C LYS A 17 2.64 22.34 17.31
N ALA A 18 3.44 22.10 18.36
CA ALA A 18 4.79 22.64 18.45
C ALA A 18 5.68 22.16 17.29
N ARG A 19 5.56 20.87 16.91
CA ARG A 19 6.33 20.26 15.82
C ARG A 19 5.81 20.68 14.44
N ALA A 20 4.49 20.80 14.28
CA ALA A 20 3.83 21.20 13.04
C ALA A 20 4.22 22.62 12.57
N ARG A 21 4.58 23.52 13.49
CA ARG A 21 5.13 24.85 13.12
C ARG A 21 6.35 24.76 12.19
N ARG A 22 7.12 23.67 12.25
CA ARG A 22 8.28 23.42 11.37
C ARG A 22 7.90 22.75 10.05
N LEU A 23 6.71 22.15 9.99
CA LEU A 23 6.21 21.35 8.87
C LEU A 23 5.11 22.09 8.07
N GLY A 24 4.86 23.37 8.37
CA GLY A 24 3.84 24.19 7.72
C GLY A 24 2.46 24.07 8.37
N SER A 25 1.80 22.91 8.25
CA SER A 25 0.42 22.70 8.70
C SER A 25 0.21 21.33 9.34
N LEU A 26 -0.37 21.31 10.55
CA LEU A 26 -0.77 20.05 11.19
C LEU A 26 -1.88 19.35 10.40
N SER A 27 -2.77 20.11 9.74
CA SER A 27 -3.82 19.55 8.91
C SER A 27 -3.26 18.80 7.71
N ALA A 28 -2.23 19.34 7.05
CA ALA A 28 -1.57 18.65 5.92
C ALA A 28 -0.91 17.34 6.37
N VAL A 29 -0.22 17.35 7.52
CA VAL A 29 0.41 16.13 8.08
C VAL A 29 -0.64 15.07 8.44
N VAL A 30 -1.78 15.49 9.00
CA VAL A 30 -2.87 14.56 9.33
C VAL A 30 -3.54 14.05 8.06
N GLU A 31 -3.72 14.88 7.04
CA GLU A 31 -4.27 14.48 5.75
C GLU A 31 -3.37 13.45 5.05
N ASP A 32 -2.05 13.69 5.00
CA ASP A 32 -1.08 12.71 4.48
C ASP A 32 -1.12 11.39 5.27
N PHE A 33 -1.24 11.45 6.60
CA PHE A 33 -1.38 10.25 7.41
C PHE A 33 -2.69 9.49 7.12
N LEU A 34 -3.80 10.21 7.00
CA LEU A 34 -5.09 9.59 6.65
C LEU A 34 -5.05 8.95 5.26
N TRP A 35 -4.32 9.54 4.31
CA TRP A 35 -4.02 8.92 3.02
C TRP A 35 -3.30 7.57 3.15
N THR A 36 -2.43 7.39 4.16
CA THR A 36 -1.80 6.08 4.40
C THR A 36 -2.75 5.03 4.96
N LEU A 37 -3.88 5.45 5.55
CA LEU A 37 -4.93 4.55 6.02
C LEU A 37 -5.95 4.24 4.91
N ASP A 38 -6.08 5.12 3.93
CA ASP A 38 -6.88 4.91 2.73
C ASP A 38 -6.12 4.04 1.72
N GLY A 39 -6.07 2.74 2.01
CA GLY A 39 -5.45 1.76 1.12
C GLY A 39 -6.12 1.71 -0.26
N GLU A 40 -7.41 2.05 -0.36
CA GLU A 40 -8.13 2.11 -1.63
C GLU A 40 -7.67 3.30 -2.46
N GLY A 41 -7.64 4.49 -1.86
CA GLY A 41 -7.14 5.67 -2.52
C GLY A 41 -5.67 5.55 -2.94
N LEU A 42 -4.80 4.94 -2.11
CA LEU A 42 -3.41 4.72 -2.47
C LEU A 42 -3.28 3.80 -3.70
N ALA A 43 -4.09 2.74 -3.76
CA ALA A 43 -4.14 1.86 -4.91
C ALA A 43 -4.56 2.63 -6.17
N ASP A 44 -5.62 3.44 -6.10
CA ASP A 44 -6.08 4.25 -7.24
C ASP A 44 -5.01 5.20 -7.79
N VAL A 45 -4.24 5.84 -6.91
CA VAL A 45 -3.14 6.73 -7.31
C VAL A 45 -2.04 5.92 -8.01
N LEU A 46 -1.60 4.82 -7.41
CA LEU A 46 -0.56 3.96 -7.99
C LEU A 46 -0.98 3.40 -9.35
N CYS A 47 -2.24 2.99 -9.48
CA CYS A 47 -2.76 2.45 -10.73
C CYS A 47 -2.79 3.49 -11.84
N ARG A 48 -3.16 4.73 -11.52
CA ARG A 48 -3.08 5.85 -12.46
C ARG A 48 -1.64 6.16 -12.87
N ASP A 49 -0.73 6.23 -11.90
CA ASP A 49 0.68 6.57 -12.15
C ASP A 49 1.42 5.50 -12.96
N LEU A 50 0.99 4.24 -12.84
CA LEU A 50 1.55 3.09 -13.57
C LEU A 50 0.78 2.77 -14.88
N ASP A 51 -0.24 3.55 -15.22
CA ASP A 51 -1.14 3.31 -16.37
C ASP A 51 -1.74 1.88 -16.37
N LEU A 52 -2.16 1.44 -15.19
CA LEU A 52 -2.77 0.13 -14.96
C LEU A 52 -4.29 0.26 -14.76
N GLU A 53 -5.04 -0.61 -15.45
CA GLU A 53 -6.45 -0.82 -15.14
C GLU A 53 -6.59 -1.65 -13.86
N CYS A 54 -6.61 -0.97 -12.72
CA CYS A 54 -6.92 -1.62 -11.46
C CYS A 54 -8.42 -1.80 -11.29
N GLY A 55 -8.83 -3.06 -11.18
CA GLY A 55 -10.18 -3.41 -10.76
C GLY A 55 -10.39 -3.17 -9.26
N LEU A 56 -11.54 -3.62 -8.76
CA LEU A 56 -11.85 -3.60 -7.33
C LEU A 56 -10.73 -4.27 -6.52
N LEU A 57 -10.37 -3.65 -5.39
CA LEU A 57 -9.46 -4.27 -4.43
C LEU A 57 -10.09 -5.56 -3.91
N LEU A 58 -9.46 -6.68 -4.24
CA LEU A 58 -9.91 -8.00 -3.84
C LEU A 58 -9.42 -8.30 -2.43
N SER A 59 -10.29 -8.86 -1.59
CA SER A 59 -9.88 -9.43 -0.31
C SER A 59 -8.91 -10.60 -0.53
N PRO A 60 -8.10 -10.97 0.48
CA PRO A 60 -7.20 -12.12 0.37
C PRO A 60 -7.90 -13.42 -0.06
N GLY A 61 -9.15 -13.61 0.35
CA GLY A 61 -9.97 -14.76 -0.03
C GLY A 61 -10.41 -14.71 -1.50
N GLU A 62 -10.82 -13.54 -1.99
CA GLU A 62 -11.19 -13.35 -3.40
C GLU A 62 -9.97 -13.49 -4.32
N VAL A 63 -8.81 -12.98 -3.89
CA VAL A 63 -7.54 -13.23 -4.59
C VAL A 63 -7.26 -14.73 -4.67
N ALA A 64 -7.41 -15.47 -3.57
CA ALA A 64 -7.17 -16.91 -3.56
C ALA A 64 -8.18 -17.67 -4.44
N ALA A 65 -9.45 -17.26 -4.44
CA ALA A 65 -10.51 -17.87 -5.24
C ALA A 65 -10.39 -17.59 -6.75
N GLY A 66 -9.89 -16.40 -7.11
CA GLY A 66 -9.67 -15.99 -8.50
C GLY A 66 -8.38 -16.54 -9.11
N ARG A 67 -7.47 -17.13 -8.31
CA ARG A 67 -6.27 -17.78 -8.85
C ARG A 67 -6.70 -18.90 -9.80
N PRO A 68 -6.18 -18.95 -11.03
CA PRO A 68 -6.38 -20.09 -11.91
C PRO A 68 -6.04 -21.38 -11.16
N ARG A 69 -6.93 -22.36 -11.19
CA ARG A 69 -6.60 -23.71 -10.73
C ARG A 69 -5.43 -24.17 -11.58
N ALA A 70 -4.30 -24.43 -10.91
CA ALA A 70 -2.96 -24.65 -11.47
C ALA A 70 -2.95 -24.96 -12.98
N VAL A 71 -2.57 -23.97 -13.78
CA VAL A 71 -2.37 -24.12 -15.23
C VAL A 71 -0.93 -24.58 -15.44
N GLY A 72 -0.61 -25.80 -15.02
CA GLY A 72 0.73 -26.39 -15.16
C GLY A 72 1.45 -26.69 -13.84
N PRO A 73 2.77 -26.95 -13.89
CA PRO A 73 3.58 -27.31 -12.73
C PRO A 73 3.45 -26.30 -11.59
N PRO A 74 3.58 -26.73 -10.32
CA PRO A 74 3.57 -25.82 -9.18
C PRO A 74 4.51 -24.64 -9.41
N ALA A 75 4.04 -23.41 -9.18
CA ALA A 75 4.89 -22.21 -9.32
C ALA A 75 6.18 -22.31 -8.48
N SER A 76 6.16 -23.08 -7.39
CA SER A 76 7.35 -23.41 -6.60
C SER A 76 8.43 -24.16 -7.39
N GLU A 77 8.06 -25.07 -8.30
CA GLU A 77 9.00 -25.80 -9.15
C GLU A 77 9.61 -24.87 -10.20
N LEU A 78 8.78 -24.05 -10.84
CA LEU A 78 9.18 -23.02 -11.80
C LEU A 78 10.16 -22.00 -11.17
N VAL A 79 9.84 -21.52 -9.97
CA VAL A 79 10.74 -20.63 -9.22
C VAL A 79 12.05 -21.32 -8.82
N ALA A 80 12.00 -22.61 -8.49
CA ALA A 80 13.20 -23.38 -8.17
C ALA A 80 14.09 -23.62 -9.40
N GLU A 81 13.53 -23.81 -10.59
CA GLU A 81 14.27 -23.85 -11.85
C GLU A 81 14.91 -22.51 -12.18
N LEU A 82 14.14 -21.42 -12.18
CA LEU A 82 14.66 -20.07 -12.44
C LEU A 82 15.77 -19.65 -11.48
N ARG A 83 15.73 -20.13 -10.22
CA ARG A 83 16.81 -19.90 -9.25
C ARG A 83 18.06 -20.68 -9.62
N ARG A 84 17.93 -21.96 -10.02
CA ARG A 84 19.06 -22.79 -10.44
C ARG A 84 19.75 -22.23 -11.67
N GLU A 85 19.01 -21.91 -12.72
CA GLU A 85 19.55 -21.29 -13.94
C GLU A 85 20.32 -20.00 -13.62
N ARG A 86 19.75 -19.16 -12.75
CA ARG A 86 20.42 -17.94 -12.33
C ARG A 86 21.72 -18.22 -11.59
N TYR A 87 21.81 -19.27 -10.77
CA TYR A 87 23.06 -19.64 -10.10
C TYR A 87 24.10 -20.17 -11.08
N ASP A 88 23.68 -20.92 -12.10
CA ASP A 88 24.56 -21.44 -13.14
C ASP A 88 25.14 -20.32 -14.02
N ASP A 89 24.39 -19.24 -14.27
CA ASP A 89 24.85 -18.05 -15.03
C ASP A 89 25.90 -17.18 -14.29
N ILE A 90 26.04 -17.33 -12.96
CA ILE A 90 27.00 -16.55 -12.15
C ILE A 90 28.22 -17.39 -11.70
N SER A 91 28.32 -18.64 -12.15
CA SER A 91 29.44 -19.55 -11.85
C SER A 91 30.40 -19.71 -13.01
#